data_AF-A0A848NW72-F1
#
_entry.id   AF-A0A848NW72-F1
#
_cell.length_a   1.000
_cell.length_b   1.000
_cell.length_c   1.000
_cell.angle_alpha   90.00
_cell.angle_beta   90.00
_cell.angle_gamma   90.00
#
_symmetry.space_group_name_H-M   'P 1'
#
loop_
_entity.id
_entity.type
_entity.pdbx_description
1 polymer ?
#
loop_
_entity_poly.entity_id
_entity_poly.type
_entity_poly.pdbx_seq_one_letter_code
_entity_poly.pdbx_strand_id
1 'polypeptide(L)'
;MIFAPVLSLPAFVVLFIAPLVGVLGTIPMVGIVMARAYKKRPPLSRKARRWMWALAIFLAVADLWSGYLFYVSARIDREINEEQVNKAAREDFTLDRDFQYGELVIPAGSRIHRYDVFDNGKKDMPLSLRGLRAVRFPHPVRVAGVDVESMDVSTLDMALVLAKDQAIGPRFDYDTKGKLTHEGQPESVTCKRGQVAHFNAPLIEYDINAEFGKPEPDGPDARFKPSQWQFLGCTDGTSIDLPPIAPR
;
A
#
# COMPACT_ATOMS: atom_id res chain seq x y z
N MET A 1 -22.12 5.03 -2.64
CA MET A 1 -22.14 5.71 -3.96
C MET A 1 -21.36 7.00 -3.81
N ILE A 2 -20.10 7.02 -4.20
CA ILE A 2 -19.29 8.24 -4.17
C ILE A 2 -19.75 9.06 -5.37
N PHE A 3 -20.54 10.11 -5.14
CA PHE A 3 -20.83 11.09 -6.17
C PHE A 3 -19.51 11.72 -6.59
N ALA A 4 -18.99 11.34 -7.76
CA ALA A 4 -17.94 12.12 -8.39
C ALA A 4 -18.48 13.55 -8.55
N PRO A 5 -17.76 14.59 -8.11
CA PRO A 5 -18.24 15.96 -8.29
C PRO A 5 -18.38 16.19 -9.80
N VAL A 6 -19.60 16.52 -10.23
CA VAL A 6 -19.85 16.89 -11.63
C VAL A 6 -19.06 18.17 -11.88
N LEU A 7 -18.05 18.09 -12.75
CA LEU A 7 -17.26 19.26 -13.13
C LEU A 7 -18.22 20.33 -13.64
N SER A 8 -18.25 21.47 -12.95
CA SER A 8 -19.05 22.61 -13.39
C SER A 8 -18.55 23.07 -14.76
N LEU A 9 -19.47 23.55 -15.61
CA LEU A 9 -19.12 24.12 -16.92
C LEU A 9 -17.97 25.14 -16.86
N PRO A 10 -17.91 26.08 -15.89
CA PRO A 10 -16.75 26.97 -15.75
C PRO A 10 -15.45 26.21 -15.40
N ALA A 11 -15.49 25.19 -14.54
CA ALA A 11 -14.31 24.39 -14.24
C ALA A 11 -13.81 23.62 -15.47
N PHE A 12 -14.72 23.08 -16.29
CA PHE A 12 -14.37 22.42 -17.54
C PHE A 12 -13.68 23.37 -18.52
N VAL A 13 -14.20 24.60 -18.66
CA VAL A 13 -13.59 25.62 -19.53
C VAL A 13 -12.18 25.96 -19.06
N VAL A 14 -11.98 26.17 -17.76
CA VAL A 14 -10.70 26.59 -17.19
C VAL A 14 -9.66 25.46 -17.20
N LEU A 15 -10.06 24.22 -16.96
CA LEU A 15 -9.14 23.08 -16.86
C LEU A 15 -8.80 22.47 -18.23
N PHE A 16 -9.72 22.51 -19.20
CA PHE A 16 -9.53 21.81 -20.49
C PHE A 16 -9.52 22.76 -21.70
N ILE A 17 -10.49 23.67 -21.80
CA ILE A 17 -10.62 24.53 -23.01
C ILE A 17 -9.55 25.62 -23.05
N ALA A 18 -9.34 26.34 -21.95
CA ALA A 18 -8.36 27.43 -21.91
C ALA A 18 -6.94 26.96 -22.24
N PRO A 19 -6.44 25.82 -21.69
CA PRO A 19 -5.13 25.31 -22.06
C PRO A 19 -5.03 24.87 -23.52
N LEU A 20 -6.08 24.20 -24.02
CA LEU A 20 -6.15 23.77 -25.42
C LEU A 20 -6.11 24.96 -26.38
N VAL A 21 -6.86 26.03 -26.07
CA VAL A 21 -6.90 27.25 -26.88
C VAL A 21 -5.56 28.00 -26.83
N GLY A 22 -4.87 28.02 -25.69
CA GLY A 22 -3.53 28.57 -25.57
C GLY A 22 -2.56 27.87 -26.53
N VAL A 23 -2.33 26.57 -26.31
CA VAL A 23 -1.33 25.77 -27.04
C VAL A 23 -1.65 25.70 -28.54
N LEU A 24 -2.91 25.43 -28.91
CA LEU A 24 -3.30 25.34 -30.33
C LEU A 24 -3.40 26.71 -31.00
N GLY A 25 -3.62 27.78 -30.23
CA GLY A 25 -3.74 29.14 -30.77
C GLY A 25 -2.39 29.82 -30.99
N THR A 26 -1.38 29.52 -30.18
CA THR A 26 -0.04 30.11 -30.32
C THR A 26 0.71 29.59 -31.54
N ILE A 27 0.60 28.29 -31.87
CA ILE A 27 1.23 27.68 -33.05
C ILE A 27 0.90 28.43 -34.37
N PRO A 28 -0.37 28.61 -34.77
CA PRO A 28 -0.71 29.33 -36.01
C PRO A 28 -0.39 30.82 -35.90
N MET A 29 -0.48 31.42 -34.71
CA MET A 29 -0.14 32.83 -34.51
C MET A 29 1.34 33.10 -34.79
N VAL A 30 2.22 32.27 -34.25
CA VAL A 30 3.66 32.30 -34.52
C VAL A 30 3.94 32.06 -36.00
N GLY A 31 3.25 31.10 -36.62
CA GLY A 31 3.32 30.84 -38.07
C GLY A 31 2.94 32.06 -38.93
N ILE A 32 1.86 32.76 -38.57
CA ILE A 32 1.41 33.98 -39.26
C ILE A 32 2.45 35.11 -39.13
N VAL A 33 3.02 35.31 -37.94
CA VAL A 33 4.03 36.33 -37.69
C VAL A 33 5.29 36.04 -38.53
N MET A 34 5.79 34.79 -38.51
CA MET A 34 6.95 34.38 -39.30
C MET A 34 6.70 34.51 -40.80
N ALA A 35 5.57 34.01 -41.31
CA ALA A 35 5.24 34.08 -42.73
C ALA A 35 5.12 35.54 -43.24
N ARG A 36 4.60 36.45 -42.40
CA ARG A 36 4.52 37.88 -42.74
C ARG A 36 5.89 38.56 -42.73
N ALA A 37 6.76 38.21 -41.78
CA ALA A 37 8.14 38.70 -41.73
C ALA A 37 8.93 38.25 -42.97
N TYR A 38 8.83 36.96 -43.33
CA TYR A 38 9.48 36.39 -44.51
C TYR A 38 8.99 37.04 -45.82
N LYS A 39 7.68 37.21 -45.98
CA LYS A 39 7.08 37.80 -47.20
C LYS A 39 7.09 39.33 -47.25
N LYS A 40 7.76 40.02 -46.30
CA LYS A 40 7.85 41.49 -46.19
C LYS A 40 6.51 42.22 -46.46
N ARG A 41 5.41 41.71 -45.88
CA ARG A 41 4.06 42.25 -46.16
C ARG A 41 3.88 43.68 -45.60
N PRO A 42 3.05 44.53 -46.23
CA PRO A 42 2.80 45.89 -45.76
C PRO A 42 2.23 45.90 -44.32
N PRO A 43 2.48 46.99 -43.56
CA PRO A 43 2.09 47.07 -42.16
C PRO A 43 0.57 46.88 -41.99
N LEU A 44 0.18 46.12 -40.97
CA LEU A 44 -1.23 45.95 -40.61
C LEU A 44 -1.86 47.29 -40.25
N SER A 45 -3.15 47.45 -40.58
CA SER A 45 -3.95 48.59 -40.16
C SER A 45 -3.94 48.72 -38.64
N ARG A 46 -4.11 49.95 -38.11
CA ARG A 46 -4.11 50.19 -36.65
C ARG A 46 -5.12 49.29 -35.92
N LYS A 47 -6.31 49.07 -36.50
CA LYS A 47 -7.35 48.20 -35.94
C LYS A 47 -6.92 46.73 -35.92
N ALA A 48 -6.39 46.21 -37.03
CA ALA A 48 -5.92 44.83 -37.12
C ALA A 48 -4.74 44.56 -36.18
N ARG A 49 -3.84 45.53 -36.01
CA ARG A 49 -2.72 45.45 -35.08
C ARG A 49 -3.20 45.37 -33.62
N ARG A 50 -4.20 46.16 -33.22
CA ARG A 50 -4.78 46.11 -31.87
C ARG A 50 -5.40 44.75 -31.57
N TRP A 51 -6.18 44.20 -32.51
CA TRP A 51 -6.79 42.87 -32.36
C TRP A 51 -5.74 41.76 -32.30
N MET A 52 -4.69 41.83 -33.12
CA MET A 52 -3.58 40.89 -33.07
C MET A 52 -2.87 40.92 -31.71
N TRP A 53 -2.61 42.11 -31.14
CA TRP A 53 -2.04 42.22 -29.79
C TRP A 53 -2.99 41.71 -28.70
N ALA A 54 -4.29 42.00 -28.79
CA ALA A 54 -5.27 41.46 -27.84
C ALA A 54 -5.31 39.92 -27.87
N LEU A 55 -5.29 39.32 -29.06
CA LEU A 55 -5.20 37.87 -29.22
C LEU A 55 -3.86 37.33 -28.69
N ALA A 56 -2.75 38.02 -28.93
CA ALA A 56 -1.43 37.64 -28.41
C ALA A 56 -1.44 37.58 -26.88
N ILE A 57 -1.98 38.61 -26.24
CA ILE A 57 -2.06 38.71 -24.78
C ILE A 57 -2.96 37.61 -24.24
N PHE A 58 -4.13 37.39 -24.86
CA PHE A 58 -5.04 36.33 -24.44
C PHE A 58 -4.39 34.94 -24.51
N LEU A 59 -3.71 34.62 -25.62
CA LEU A 59 -3.01 33.35 -25.77
C LEU A 59 -1.84 33.22 -24.79
N ALA A 60 -1.08 34.30 -24.55
CA ALA A 60 0.00 34.29 -23.57
C ALA A 60 -0.51 34.01 -22.14
N VAL A 61 -1.66 34.58 -21.75
CA VAL A 61 -2.30 34.29 -20.45
C VAL A 61 -2.78 32.83 -20.39
N ALA A 62 -3.37 32.32 -21.48
CA ALA A 62 -3.81 30.92 -21.55
C ALA A 62 -2.63 29.93 -21.47
N ASP A 63 -1.50 30.24 -22.09
CA ASP A 63 -0.26 29.44 -21.99
C ASP A 63 0.35 29.51 -20.59
N LEU A 64 0.37 30.68 -19.95
CA LEU A 64 0.81 30.83 -18.56
C LEU A 64 -0.05 29.98 -17.62
N TRP A 65 -1.37 29.99 -17.82
CA TRP A 65 -2.30 29.14 -17.07
C TRP A 65 -2.02 27.65 -17.30
N SER A 66 -1.74 27.25 -18.55
CA SER A 66 -1.37 25.87 -18.90
C SER A 66 -0.08 25.43 -18.19
N GLY A 67 0.94 26.30 -18.19
CA GLY A 67 2.19 26.05 -17.46
C GLY A 67 1.98 25.92 -15.95
N TYR A 68 1.09 26.73 -15.38
CA TYR A 68 0.70 26.62 -13.97
C TYR A 68 0.00 25.29 -13.66
N LEU A 69 -0.97 24.88 -14.48
CA LEU A 69 -1.66 23.59 -14.31
C LEU A 69 -0.67 22.42 -14.44
N PHE A 70 0.25 22.46 -15.40
CA PHE A 70 1.29 21.46 -15.55
C PHE A 70 2.20 21.40 -14.33
N TYR A 71 2.61 22.55 -13.80
CA TYR A 71 3.41 22.62 -12.57
C TYR A 71 2.69 22.00 -11.37
N VAL A 72 1.41 22.31 -11.18
CA VAL A 72 0.59 21.74 -10.09
C VAL A 72 0.42 20.22 -10.27
N SER A 73 0.13 19.76 -11.48
CA SER A 73 0.03 18.33 -11.79
C SER A 73 1.33 17.60 -11.46
N ALA A 74 2.46 18.10 -11.98
CA ALA A 74 3.76 17.50 -11.75
C ALA A 74 4.16 17.48 -10.28
N ARG A 75 3.73 18.47 -9.49
CA ARG A 75 3.91 18.48 -8.04
C ARG A 75 3.10 17.37 -7.36
N ILE A 76 1.82 17.23 -7.71
CA ILE A 76 0.94 16.20 -7.16
C ILE A 76 1.47 14.80 -7.51
N ASP A 77 1.88 14.60 -8.77
CA ASP A 77 2.46 13.33 -9.23
C ASP A 77 3.71 12.95 -8.43
N ARG A 78 4.56 13.95 -8.10
CA ARG A 78 5.73 13.73 -7.23
C ARG A 78 5.32 13.35 -5.81
N GLU A 79 4.39 14.08 -5.20
CA GLU A 79 3.92 13.82 -3.83
C GLU A 79 3.30 12.40 -3.73
N ILE A 80 2.45 12.01 -4.68
CA ILE A 80 1.86 10.67 -4.74
C ILE A 80 2.93 9.60 -4.92
N ASN A 81 3.90 9.83 -5.81
CA ASN A 81 4.98 8.87 -6.04
C ASN A 81 5.85 8.70 -4.79
N GLU A 82 6.17 9.79 -4.08
CA GLU A 82 6.89 9.73 -2.81
C GLU A 82 6.09 8.96 -1.75
N GLU A 83 4.78 9.21 -1.63
CA GLU A 83 3.91 8.46 -0.71
C GLU A 83 3.86 6.97 -1.04
N GLN A 84 3.78 6.61 -2.32
CA GLN A 84 3.80 5.21 -2.77
C GLN A 84 5.12 4.52 -2.47
N VAL A 85 6.25 5.20 -2.72
CA VAL A 85 7.59 4.69 -2.39
C VAL A 85 7.74 4.46 -0.89
N ASN A 86 7.32 5.43 -0.07
CA ASN A 86 7.37 5.31 1.39
C ASN A 86 6.49 4.16 1.90
N LYS A 87 5.30 3.99 1.31
CA LYS A 87 4.40 2.89 1.65
C LYS A 87 5.03 1.54 1.31
N ALA A 88 5.54 1.39 0.09
CA ALA A 88 6.21 0.15 -0.33
C ALA A 88 7.41 -0.19 0.57
N ALA A 89 8.22 0.81 0.93
CA ALA A 89 9.35 0.63 1.85
C ALA A 89 8.94 0.25 3.29
N ARG A 90 7.68 0.48 3.67
CA ARG A 90 7.09 0.09 4.98
C ARG A 90 6.19 -1.14 4.90
N GLU A 91 5.89 -1.64 3.71
CA GLU A 91 5.21 -2.93 3.52
C GLU A 91 6.22 -4.08 3.69
N ASP A 92 7.41 -3.93 3.13
CA ASP A 92 8.49 -4.91 3.19
C ASP A 92 9.77 -4.32 3.78
N PHE A 93 10.16 -4.75 4.99
CA PHE A 93 11.34 -4.22 5.66
C PHE A 93 11.98 -5.24 6.63
N THR A 94 13.18 -4.90 7.09
CA THR A 94 13.85 -5.62 8.19
C THR A 94 13.74 -4.81 9.47
N LEU A 95 13.41 -5.46 10.58
CA LEU A 95 13.34 -4.82 11.89
C LEU A 95 14.74 -4.44 12.40
N ASP A 96 14.91 -3.18 12.77
CA ASP A 96 16.18 -2.68 13.31
C ASP A 96 16.37 -3.02 14.81
N ARG A 97 15.27 -3.31 15.52
CA ARG A 97 15.23 -3.62 16.95
C ARG A 97 14.14 -4.63 17.25
N ASP A 98 14.24 -5.27 18.41
CA ASP A 98 13.17 -6.12 18.92
C ASP A 98 11.88 -5.31 19.07
N PHE A 99 10.76 -5.91 18.69
CA PHE A 99 9.45 -5.27 18.68
C PHE A 99 8.41 -6.17 19.33
N GLN A 100 7.75 -5.68 20.37
CA GLN A 100 6.62 -6.37 21.00
C GLN A 100 5.38 -6.25 20.11
N TYR A 101 4.77 -7.37 19.70
CA TYR A 101 3.53 -7.41 18.94
C TYR A 101 2.55 -8.39 19.59
N GLY A 102 1.61 -7.85 20.35
CA GLY A 102 0.68 -8.63 21.17
C GLY A 102 1.44 -9.47 22.20
N GLU A 103 1.36 -10.79 22.10
CA GLU A 103 2.06 -11.73 23.00
C GLU A 103 3.48 -12.09 22.53
N LEU A 104 3.87 -11.75 21.30
CA LEU A 104 5.14 -12.16 20.71
C LEU A 104 6.14 -11.00 20.65
N VAL A 105 7.36 -11.22 21.11
CA VAL A 105 8.50 -10.35 20.78
C VAL A 105 9.10 -10.82 19.46
N ILE A 106 9.04 -9.98 18.43
CA ILE A 106 9.68 -10.26 17.15
C ILE A 106 11.10 -9.69 17.21
N PRO A 107 12.15 -10.52 17.02
CA PRO A 107 13.53 -10.08 17.19
C PRO A 107 14.00 -9.17 16.05
N ALA A 108 14.97 -8.31 16.36
CA ALA A 108 15.72 -7.52 15.40
C ALA A 108 16.32 -8.41 14.29
N GLY A 109 16.32 -7.93 13.05
CA GLY A 109 16.77 -8.69 11.88
C GLY A 109 15.67 -9.53 11.21
N SER A 110 14.47 -9.60 11.80
CA SER A 110 13.33 -10.26 11.15
C SER A 110 12.89 -9.48 9.91
N ARG A 111 12.63 -10.20 8.81
CA ARG A 111 12.01 -9.63 7.60
C ARG A 111 10.50 -9.68 7.75
N ILE A 112 9.87 -8.53 7.57
CA ILE A 112 8.44 -8.31 7.74
C ILE A 112 7.82 -8.05 6.38
N HIS A 113 6.69 -8.70 6.12
CA HIS A 113 5.72 -8.31 5.10
C HIS A 113 4.42 -7.95 5.79
N ARG A 114 3.90 -6.75 5.54
CA ARG A 114 2.65 -6.26 6.11
C ARG A 114 1.84 -5.47 5.09
N TYR A 115 0.55 -5.34 5.35
CA TYR A 115 -0.34 -4.48 4.58
C TYR A 115 -1.29 -3.72 5.49
N ASP A 116 -1.21 -2.41 5.43
CA ASP A 116 -1.95 -1.51 6.31
C ASP A 116 -2.75 -0.50 5.49
N VAL A 117 -4.07 -0.63 5.52
CA VAL A 117 -5.00 0.26 4.79
C VAL A 117 -4.98 1.69 5.32
N PHE A 118 -4.49 1.91 6.54
CA PHE A 118 -4.37 3.22 7.16
C PHE A 118 -2.99 3.86 6.97
N ASP A 119 -2.04 3.18 6.31
CA ASP A 119 -0.77 3.79 5.90
C ASP A 119 -0.97 4.59 4.62
N ASN A 120 -0.85 5.91 4.73
CA ASN A 120 -1.00 6.88 3.65
C ASN A 120 0.35 7.29 3.03
N GLY A 121 1.46 6.61 3.32
CA GLY A 121 2.74 6.93 2.68
C GLY A 121 3.43 8.18 3.23
N LYS A 122 2.92 8.80 4.30
CA LYS A 122 3.57 9.96 4.92
C LYS A 122 4.98 9.63 5.40
N LYS A 123 5.91 10.58 5.25
CA LYS A 123 7.34 10.39 5.52
C LYS A 123 7.65 10.02 6.98
N ASP A 124 7.03 10.72 7.93
CA ASP A 124 7.38 10.65 9.35
C ASP A 124 6.48 9.68 10.15
N MET A 125 5.82 8.74 9.47
CA MET A 125 5.04 7.71 10.14
C MET A 125 5.98 6.71 10.84
N PRO A 126 5.74 6.39 12.12
CA PRO A 126 6.53 5.38 12.81
C PRO A 126 6.31 4.01 12.16
N LEU A 127 7.37 3.22 12.16
CA LEU A 127 7.35 1.85 11.68
C LEU A 127 6.52 1.00 12.65
N SER A 128 5.49 0.34 12.12
CA SER A 128 4.50 -0.44 12.86
C SER A 128 4.42 -1.85 12.31
N LEU A 129 3.95 -2.80 13.12
CA LEU A 129 3.62 -4.16 12.67
C LEU A 129 2.13 -4.35 12.42
N ARG A 130 1.34 -3.27 12.46
CA ARG A 130 -0.07 -3.26 12.08
C ARG A 130 -0.26 -3.85 10.67
N GLY A 131 -1.25 -4.74 10.54
CA GLY A 131 -1.52 -5.43 9.29
C GLY A 131 -0.45 -6.47 8.93
N LEU A 132 0.24 -7.02 9.93
CA LEU A 132 1.23 -8.07 9.76
C LEU A 132 0.66 -9.19 8.90
N ARG A 133 1.41 -9.60 7.87
CA ARG A 133 1.02 -10.72 7.00
C ARG A 133 2.01 -11.86 7.07
N ALA A 134 3.30 -11.59 7.01
CA ALA A 134 4.31 -12.63 7.12
C ALA A 134 5.58 -12.12 7.78
N VAL A 135 6.31 -13.04 8.42
CA VAL A 135 7.58 -12.78 9.08
C VAL A 135 8.55 -13.91 8.77
N ARG A 136 9.79 -13.58 8.44
CA ARG A 136 10.91 -14.52 8.47
C ARG A 136 11.89 -14.08 9.54
N PHE A 137 12.11 -14.96 10.50
CA PHE A 137 12.95 -14.70 11.65
C PHE A 137 14.43 -14.89 11.29
N PRO A 138 15.35 -14.15 11.92
CA PRO A 138 16.79 -14.29 11.72
C PRO A 138 17.34 -15.58 12.35
N HIS A 139 16.66 -16.09 13.37
CA HIS A 139 16.94 -17.35 14.06
C HIS A 139 15.60 -17.99 14.47
N PRO A 140 15.58 -19.28 14.83
CA PRO A 140 14.35 -19.92 15.32
C PRO A 140 13.72 -19.14 16.48
N VAL A 141 12.40 -18.92 16.41
CA VAL A 141 11.60 -18.25 17.44
C VAL A 141 10.44 -19.16 17.83
N ARG A 142 10.03 -19.11 19.10
CA ARG A 142 8.90 -19.88 19.60
C ARG A 142 7.59 -19.12 19.38
N VAL A 143 6.72 -19.61 18.50
CA VAL A 143 5.40 -19.04 18.19
C VAL A 143 4.36 -20.13 18.41
N ALA A 144 3.27 -19.83 19.11
CA ALA A 144 2.21 -20.82 19.42
C ALA A 144 2.75 -22.13 20.05
N GLY A 145 3.82 -22.02 20.86
CA GLY A 145 4.45 -23.18 21.48
C GLY A 145 5.33 -24.04 20.56
N VAL A 146 5.60 -23.61 19.32
CA VAL A 146 6.44 -24.32 18.34
C VAL A 146 7.61 -23.47 17.86
N ASP A 147 8.74 -24.11 17.59
CA ASP A 147 9.95 -23.42 17.09
C ASP A 147 9.90 -23.27 15.56
N VAL A 148 9.94 -22.02 15.09
CA VAL A 148 9.64 -21.65 13.69
C VAL A 148 10.72 -20.76 13.07
N GLU A 149 10.91 -20.88 11.76
CA GLU A 149 11.79 -20.02 10.96
C GLU A 149 11.03 -18.87 10.29
N SER A 150 9.76 -19.08 9.97
CA SER A 150 8.89 -18.07 9.38
C SER A 150 7.43 -18.35 9.68
N MET A 151 6.60 -17.30 9.63
CA MET A 151 5.16 -17.38 9.81
C MET A 151 4.41 -16.53 8.78
N ASP A 152 3.22 -16.98 8.39
CA ASP A 152 2.24 -16.27 7.57
C ASP A 152 0.94 -16.27 8.35
N VAL A 153 0.43 -15.07 8.57
CA VAL A 153 -0.71 -14.73 9.40
C VAL A 153 -1.73 -13.88 8.63
N SER A 154 -1.65 -13.92 7.29
CA SER A 154 -2.51 -13.15 6.40
C SER A 154 -3.94 -13.70 6.29
N THR A 155 -4.17 -14.93 6.77
CA THR A 155 -5.48 -15.60 6.76
C THR A 155 -5.88 -16.07 8.16
N LEU A 156 -7.07 -16.66 8.31
CA LEU A 156 -7.49 -17.27 9.58
C LEU A 156 -6.76 -18.58 9.89
N ASP A 157 -6.13 -19.18 8.88
CA ASP A 157 -5.27 -20.34 9.02
C ASP A 157 -3.81 -19.87 8.97
N MET A 158 -3.22 -19.75 10.16
CA MET A 158 -1.85 -19.30 10.37
C MET A 158 -0.89 -20.43 9.96
N ALA A 159 0.05 -20.12 9.08
CA ALA A 159 1.02 -21.08 8.56
C ALA A 159 2.40 -20.81 9.17
N LEU A 160 2.96 -21.81 9.86
CA LEU A 160 4.24 -21.72 10.56
C LEU A 160 5.25 -22.72 9.99
N VAL A 161 6.37 -22.24 9.44
CA VAL A 161 7.44 -23.12 8.93
C VAL A 161 8.33 -23.55 10.09
N LEU A 162 8.40 -24.86 10.31
CA LEU A 162 9.08 -25.45 11.47
C LEU A 162 10.61 -25.41 11.33
N ALA A 163 11.29 -24.94 12.39
CA ALA A 163 12.75 -24.88 12.44
C ALA A 163 13.42 -26.21 12.80
N LYS A 164 12.68 -27.12 13.43
CA LYS A 164 13.18 -28.43 13.83
C LYS A 164 12.05 -29.45 13.87
N ASP A 165 12.44 -30.71 13.89
CA ASP A 165 11.54 -31.81 14.19
C ASP A 165 10.99 -31.64 15.61
N GLN A 166 9.67 -31.67 15.76
CA GLN A 166 9.01 -31.47 17.04
C GLN A 166 7.62 -32.11 17.05
N ALA A 167 7.19 -32.50 18.25
CA ALA A 167 5.86 -33.03 18.49
C ALA A 167 4.93 -31.86 18.88
N ILE A 168 3.84 -31.67 18.15
CA ILE A 168 2.92 -30.54 18.28
C ILE A 168 1.53 -31.06 18.61
N GLY A 169 0.86 -30.46 19.57
CA GLY A 169 -0.52 -30.83 19.89
C GLY A 169 -1.12 -29.98 21.00
N PRO A 170 -2.41 -30.21 21.32
CA PRO A 170 -3.30 -31.21 20.71
C PRO A 170 -3.70 -30.86 19.26
N ARG A 171 -4.00 -31.88 18.42
CA ARG A 171 -4.49 -31.67 17.04
C ARG A 171 -6.00 -31.48 17.05
N PHE A 172 -6.48 -30.45 16.37
CA PHE A 172 -7.89 -30.18 16.16
C PHE A 172 -8.28 -30.45 14.70
N ASP A 173 -9.55 -30.76 14.50
CA ASP A 173 -10.17 -30.86 13.19
C ASP A 173 -11.56 -30.23 13.21
N TYR A 174 -12.08 -29.88 12.04
CA TYR A 174 -13.43 -29.33 11.93
C TYR A 174 -14.47 -30.46 11.93
N ASP A 175 -15.48 -30.35 12.80
CA ASP A 175 -16.63 -31.24 12.78
C ASP A 175 -17.55 -30.98 11.56
N THR A 176 -18.60 -31.79 11.42
CA THR A 176 -19.59 -31.63 10.34
C THR A 176 -20.38 -30.31 10.40
N LYS A 177 -20.28 -29.57 11.50
CA LYS A 177 -20.91 -28.26 11.72
C LYS A 177 -19.91 -27.11 11.56
N GLY A 178 -18.65 -27.39 11.21
CA GLY A 178 -17.59 -26.40 11.05
C GLY A 178 -17.02 -25.87 12.37
N LYS A 179 -17.17 -26.60 13.48
CA LYS A 179 -16.57 -26.26 14.78
C LYS A 179 -15.31 -27.09 15.02
N LEU A 180 -14.27 -26.46 15.55
CA LEU A 180 -13.05 -27.16 15.94
C LEU A 180 -13.30 -28.11 17.12
N THR A 181 -12.86 -29.36 16.96
CA THR A 181 -12.93 -30.43 17.97
C THR A 181 -11.62 -31.19 18.05
N HIS A 182 -11.28 -31.63 19.26
CA HIS A 182 -10.16 -32.53 19.54
C HIS A 182 -10.62 -34.01 19.60
N GLU A 183 -11.92 -34.27 19.64
CA GLU A 183 -12.45 -35.62 19.88
C GLU A 183 -11.99 -36.59 18.78
N GLY A 184 -11.32 -37.68 19.18
CA GLY A 184 -10.77 -38.69 18.26
C GLY A 184 -9.48 -38.29 17.55
N GLN A 185 -8.91 -37.11 17.85
CA GLN A 185 -7.64 -36.64 17.30
C GLN A 185 -6.46 -37.02 18.21
N PRO A 186 -5.24 -37.11 17.66
CA PRO A 186 -4.04 -37.39 18.45
C PRO A 186 -3.67 -36.21 19.36
N GLU A 187 -3.26 -36.54 20.59
CA GLU A 187 -2.70 -35.59 21.58
C GLU A 187 -1.45 -34.88 21.05
N SER A 188 -0.71 -35.53 20.14
CA SER A 188 0.45 -34.94 19.50
C SER A 188 0.73 -35.56 18.13
N VAL A 189 1.18 -34.74 17.19
CA VAL A 189 1.66 -35.13 15.87
C VAL A 189 3.13 -34.75 15.75
N THR A 190 3.96 -35.69 15.32
CA THR A 190 5.37 -35.40 15.03
C THR A 190 5.48 -34.75 13.66
N CYS A 191 5.94 -33.51 13.64
CA CYS A 191 6.20 -32.75 12.43
C CYS A 191 7.70 -32.56 12.24
N LYS A 192 8.13 -32.54 10.98
CA LYS A 192 9.54 -32.42 10.59
C LYS A 192 9.92 -30.98 10.33
N ARG A 193 11.20 -30.68 10.49
CA ARG A 193 11.83 -29.43 10.05
C ARG A 193 11.47 -29.15 8.59
N GLY A 194 11.12 -27.90 8.31
CA GLY A 194 10.75 -27.43 6.98
C GLY A 194 9.29 -27.72 6.58
N GLN A 195 8.55 -28.53 7.34
CA GLN A 195 7.09 -28.63 7.15
C GLN A 195 6.40 -27.36 7.62
N VAL A 196 5.18 -27.13 7.11
CA VAL A 196 4.31 -26.05 7.52
C VAL A 196 3.30 -26.59 8.52
N ALA A 197 3.33 -26.08 9.75
CA ALA A 197 2.30 -26.32 10.76
C ALA A 197 1.20 -25.28 10.62
N HIS A 198 -0.04 -25.75 10.48
CA HIS A 198 -1.23 -24.92 10.33
C HIS A 198 -1.95 -24.77 11.65
N PHE A 199 -2.39 -23.56 11.93
CA PHE A 199 -3.11 -23.22 13.15
C PHE A 199 -4.33 -22.38 12.81
N ASN A 200 -5.47 -22.70 13.40
CA ASN A 200 -6.62 -21.80 13.36
C ASN A 200 -6.49 -20.73 14.44
N ALA A 201 -6.58 -19.46 14.04
CA ALA A 201 -6.72 -18.36 14.99
C ALA A 201 -8.20 -18.09 15.30
N PRO A 202 -8.58 -17.96 16.58
CA PRO A 202 -9.96 -17.67 16.93
C PRO A 202 -10.36 -16.29 16.39
N LEU A 203 -11.63 -16.19 15.97
CA LEU A 203 -12.24 -14.93 15.58
C LEU A 203 -12.19 -13.96 16.76
N ILE A 204 -11.56 -12.81 16.53
CA ILE A 204 -11.53 -11.69 17.47
C ILE A 204 -12.89 -10.99 17.39
N GLU A 205 -13.53 -10.76 18.54
CA GLU A 205 -14.74 -9.93 18.59
C GLU A 205 -14.36 -8.47 18.36
N TYR A 206 -15.05 -7.81 17.43
CA TYR A 206 -14.86 -6.41 17.10
C TYR A 206 -16.10 -5.60 17.50
N ASP A 207 -15.89 -4.48 18.21
CA ASP A 207 -16.92 -3.46 18.30
C ASP A 207 -16.87 -2.62 17.03
N ILE A 208 -17.67 -3.03 16.04
CA ILE A 208 -17.74 -2.35 14.74
C ILE A 208 -18.07 -0.86 14.93
N ASN A 209 -18.93 -0.48 15.88
CA ASN A 209 -19.30 0.92 16.06
C ASN A 209 -18.16 1.75 16.65
N ALA A 210 -17.41 1.19 17.61
CA ALA A 210 -16.31 1.89 18.24
C ALA A 210 -15.02 1.89 17.41
N GLU A 211 -14.83 0.89 16.54
CA GLU A 211 -13.57 0.64 15.82
C GLU A 211 -13.64 0.98 14.33
N PHE A 212 -14.82 1.26 13.78
CA PHE A 212 -14.94 1.61 12.37
C PHE A 212 -14.08 2.84 12.01
N GLY A 213 -13.24 2.68 10.99
CA GLY A 213 -12.34 3.74 10.50
C GLY A 213 -11.16 4.04 11.42
N LYS A 214 -10.93 3.25 12.48
CA LYS A 214 -9.73 3.34 13.30
C LYS A 214 -8.72 2.28 12.88
N PRO A 215 -7.42 2.60 12.95
CA PRO A 215 -6.40 1.60 12.77
C PRO A 215 -6.48 0.52 13.85
N GLU A 216 -6.12 -0.71 13.47
CA GLU A 216 -5.86 -1.77 14.44
C GLU A 216 -4.77 -1.35 15.45
N PRO A 217 -4.87 -1.82 16.71
CA PRO A 217 -3.82 -1.56 17.70
C PRO A 217 -2.52 -2.26 17.28
N ASP A 218 -1.40 -1.61 17.59
CA ASP A 218 -0.06 -2.12 17.31
C ASP A 218 0.72 -2.25 18.62
N GLY A 219 1.92 -2.84 18.55
CA GLY A 219 2.77 -2.95 19.72
C GLY A 219 2.23 -3.97 20.75
N PRO A 220 2.36 -3.70 22.05
CA PRO A 220 1.82 -4.56 23.11
C PRO A 220 0.30 -4.73 23.06
N ASP A 221 -0.43 -3.74 22.54
CA ASP A 221 -1.89 -3.75 22.46
C ASP A 221 -2.40 -4.49 21.21
N ALA A 222 -1.50 -4.94 20.33
CA ALA A 222 -1.89 -5.70 19.15
C ALA A 222 -2.63 -6.98 19.56
N ARG A 223 -3.69 -7.32 18.81
CA ARG A 223 -4.54 -8.49 19.11
C ARG A 223 -3.91 -9.79 18.58
N PHE A 224 -2.59 -9.89 18.68
CA PHE A 224 -1.82 -11.04 18.22
C PHE A 224 -1.57 -12.00 19.38
N LYS A 225 -2.37 -13.07 19.43
CA LYS A 225 -2.39 -14.02 20.56
C LYS A 225 -2.14 -15.47 20.12
N PRO A 226 -0.91 -15.82 19.73
CA PRO A 226 -0.57 -17.17 19.31
C PRO A 226 -0.79 -18.25 20.38
N SER A 227 -0.92 -17.87 21.66
CA SER A 227 -1.29 -18.81 22.73
C SER A 227 -2.72 -19.38 22.60
N GLN A 228 -3.60 -18.69 21.85
CA GLN A 228 -5.00 -19.07 21.67
C GLN A 228 -5.24 -19.90 20.40
N TRP A 229 -4.20 -20.10 19.58
CA TRP A 229 -4.32 -20.77 18.30
C TRP A 229 -4.46 -22.28 18.48
N GLN A 230 -5.24 -22.90 17.59
CA GLN A 230 -5.53 -24.34 17.63
C GLN A 230 -4.83 -25.04 16.48
N PHE A 231 -3.97 -26.02 16.79
CA PHE A 231 -3.16 -26.72 15.80
C PHE A 231 -4.02 -27.65 14.93
N LEU A 232 -3.94 -27.51 13.61
CA LEU A 232 -4.72 -28.29 12.63
C LEU A 232 -3.92 -29.45 12.01
N GLY A 233 -2.59 -29.41 12.10
CA GLY A 233 -1.72 -30.40 11.47
C GLY A 233 -0.54 -29.78 10.72
N CYS A 234 0.28 -30.65 10.15
CA CYS A 234 1.43 -30.26 9.34
C CYS A 234 1.29 -30.76 7.91
N THR A 235 1.71 -29.96 6.95
CA THR A 235 1.74 -30.32 5.53
C THR A 235 3.14 -30.22 4.97
N ASP A 236 3.44 -31.04 3.96
CA ASP A 236 4.64 -30.88 3.14
C ASP A 236 4.45 -29.65 2.23
N GLY A 237 5.06 -28.54 2.62
CA GLY A 237 5.03 -27.28 1.89
C GLY A 237 6.36 -26.59 2.07
N THR A 238 6.85 -25.94 1.02
CA THR A 238 8.08 -25.16 1.08
C THR A 238 7.76 -23.73 1.50
N SER A 239 8.69 -23.15 2.29
CA SER A 239 9.02 -21.71 2.42
C SER A 239 7.88 -20.70 2.29
N ILE A 240 7.70 -19.86 3.30
CA ILE A 240 6.91 -18.63 3.17
C ILE A 240 7.78 -17.62 2.41
N ASP A 241 7.50 -17.48 1.11
CA ASP A 241 8.24 -16.57 0.24
C ASP A 241 7.80 -15.13 0.49
N LEU A 242 8.69 -14.36 1.13
CA LEU A 242 8.52 -12.94 1.32
C LEU A 242 8.90 -12.18 0.04
N PRO A 243 8.18 -11.10 -0.31
CA PRO A 243 8.60 -10.21 -1.38
C PRO A 243 10.03 -9.67 -1.15
N PRO A 244 10.73 -9.28 -2.23
CA PRO A 244 12.00 -8.59 -2.10
C PRO A 244 11.81 -7.25 -1.39
N ILE A 245 12.74 -6.89 -0.51
CA ILE A 245 12.74 -5.58 0.15
C ILE A 245 13.00 -4.51 -0.90
N ALA A 246 12.13 -3.52 -0.99
CA ALA A 246 12.34 -2.38 -1.87
C ALA A 246 13.62 -1.61 -1.46
N PRO A 247 14.46 -1.19 -2.41
CA PRO A 247 15.63 -0.37 -2.10
C PRO A 247 15.17 0.94 -1.43
N ARG A 248 15.81 1.27 -0.30
CA ARG A 248 15.62 2.55 0.40
C ARG A 248 16.34 3.69 -0.30
#